data_AF-A0A432K4E0-F1
#
_entry.id   AF-A0A432K4E0-F1
#
_cell.length_a   1.000
_cell.length_b   1.000
_cell.length_c   1.000
_cell.angle_alpha   90.00
_cell.angle_beta   90.00
_cell.angle_gamma   90.00
#
_symmetry.space_group_name_H-M   'P 1'
#
loop_
_entity.id
_entity.type
_entity.pdbx_description
1 polymer ?
#
loop_
_entity_poly.entity_id
_entity_poly.type
_entity_poly.pdbx_seq_one_letter_code
_entity_poly.pdbx_strand_id
1 'polypeptide(L)' 'MITDAQRRNQILRRISRIPKDKLKELDDYISKFEEVNNNKNRTLSFAGAWQDIDESVFNDLTSSLIERRQKNNYL' A
#
# COMPACT_ATOMS: atom_id res chain seq x y z
N MET A 1 -7.97 32.27 8.04
CA MET A 1 -7.57 30.87 7.81
C MET A 1 -7.25 30.75 6.33
N ILE A 2 -6.07 30.25 5.96
CA ILE A 2 -5.70 30.09 4.54
C ILE A 2 -6.44 28.87 4.00
N THR A 3 -7.11 29.01 2.86
CA THR A 3 -7.78 27.87 2.20
C THR A 3 -6.76 26.98 1.50
N ASP A 4 -7.11 25.72 1.26
CA ASP A 4 -6.23 24.79 0.56
C ASP A 4 -5.85 25.28 -0.85
N ALA A 5 -6.78 25.94 -1.54
CA ALA A 5 -6.53 26.57 -2.83
C ALA A 5 -5.49 27.69 -2.74
N GLN A 6 -5.58 28.54 -1.72
CA GLN A 6 -4.58 29.60 -1.47
C GLN A 6 -3.21 29.01 -1.14
N ARG A 7 -3.17 27.93 -0.35
CA ARG A 7 -1.92 27.22 0.01
C ARG A 7 -1.25 26.59 -1.21
N ARG A 8 -2.01 25.92 -2.09
CA ARG A 8 -1.50 25.35 -3.36
C ARG A 8 -0.93 26.43 -4.28
N ASN A 9 -1.63 27.54 -4.44
CA ASN A 9 -1.16 28.67 -5.24
C ASN A 9 0.14 29.28 -4.70
N GLN A 10 0.27 29.35 -3.36
CA GLN A 10 1.50 29.83 -2.74
C GLN A 10 2.69 28.90 -2.99
N ILE A 11 2.46 27.58 -2.95
CA ILE A 11 3.49 26.57 -3.25
C ILE A 11 3.93 26.69 -4.71
N LEU A 12 3.00 26.74 -5.67
CA LEU A 12 3.31 26.89 -7.10
C LEU A 12 4.18 28.13 -7.39
N ARG A 13 3.85 29.27 -6.78
CA ARG A 13 4.64 30.51 -6.90
C ARG A 13 6.06 30.40 -6.33
N ARG A 14 6.27 29.53 -5.32
CA ARG A 14 7.60 29.28 -4.77
C ARG A 14 8.39 28.37 -5.70
N ILE A 15 7.77 27.31 -6.21
CA ILE A 15 8.39 26.37 -7.15
C ILE A 15 8.86 27.08 -8.42
N SER A 16 8.07 28.02 -8.95
CA SER A 16 8.43 28.76 -10.16
C SER A 16 9.67 29.66 -10.02
N ARG A 17 10.16 29.90 -8.80
CA ARG A 17 11.37 30.70 -8.53
C ARG A 17 12.59 29.84 -8.27
N ILE A 18 12.44 28.51 -8.23
CA ILE A 18 13.52 27.59 -7.94
C ILE A 18 14.41 27.45 -9.19
N PRO A 19 15.74 27.54 -9.03
CA PRO A 19 16.70 27.27 -10.10
C PRO A 19 16.52 25.86 -10.69
N LYS A 20 16.74 25.71 -12.01
CA LYS A 20 16.48 24.45 -12.73
C LYS A 20 17.27 23.26 -12.16
N ASP A 21 18.50 23.51 -11.73
CA ASP A 21 19.40 22.53 -11.09
C ASP A 21 18.87 21.99 -9.75
N LYS A 22 17.96 22.72 -9.11
CA LYS A 22 17.30 22.33 -7.85
C LYS A 22 15.93 21.67 -8.04
N LEU A 23 15.39 21.67 -9.26
CA LEU A 23 14.10 21.03 -9.55
C LEU A 23 14.17 19.52 -9.35
N LYS A 24 15.30 18.88 -9.67
CA LYS A 24 15.48 17.44 -9.44
C LYS A 24 15.42 17.07 -7.97
N GLU A 25 16.12 17.83 -7.12
CA GLU A 25 16.12 17.63 -5.67
C GLU A 25 14.71 17.83 -5.08
N LEU A 26 13.95 18.80 -5.60
CA LEU A 26 12.56 19.03 -5.21
C LEU A 26 11.65 17.87 -5.65
N ASP A 27 11.80 17.37 -6.88
CA ASP A 27 11.04 16.26 -7.43
C ASP A 27 11.24 15.00 -6.56
N ASP A 28 12.50 14.63 -6.31
CA ASP A 28 12.88 13.50 -5.45
C ASP A 28 12.30 13.63 -4.03
N TYR A 29 12.18 14.85 -3.50
CA TYR A 29 11.57 15.10 -2.20
C TYR A 29 10.04 14.98 -2.23
N ILE A 30 9.38 15.46 -3.28
CA ILE A 30 7.93 15.36 -3.45
C ILE A 30 7.50 13.90 -3.62
N SER A 31 8.25 13.10 -4.40
CA SER A 31 7.95 11.68 -4.63
C SER A 31 7.82 10.88 -3.32
N LYS A 32 8.61 11.23 -2.29
CA LYS A 32 8.51 10.59 -0.96
C LYS A 32 7.16 10.78 -0.28
N PHE A 33 6.46 11.89 -0.52
CA PHE A 33 5.12 12.11 0.01
C PHE A 33 4.05 11.29 -0.75
N GLU A 34 4.31 11.00 -2.03
CA GLU A 34 3.41 10.21 -2.86
C GLU A 34 3.53 8.71 -2.57
N GLU A 35 4.74 8.22 -2.30
CA GLU A 35 5.00 6.82 -1.91
C GLU A 35 4.23 6.40 -0.64
N VAL A 36 4.11 7.29 0.35
CA VAL A 36 3.41 7.01 1.61
C VAL A 36 1.90 6.79 1.39
N ASN A 37 1.31 7.34 0.33
CA ASN A 37 -0.10 7.16 -0.01
C ASN A 37 -0.39 5.92 -0.86
N ASN A 38 0.63 5.17 -1.29
CA ASN A 38 0.46 3.93 -2.05
C ASN A 38 0.10 2.73 -1.15
N ASN A 39 -0.87 2.89 -0.24
CA ASN A 39 -1.44 1.78 0.54
C ASN A 39 -1.94 0.60 -0.32
N LYS A 40 -2.23 0.85 -1.61
CA LYS A 40 -2.55 -0.20 -2.59
C LYS A 40 -1.41 -1.21 -2.77
N ASN A 41 -0.14 -0.82 -2.63
CA ASN A 41 1.00 -1.73 -2.71
C ASN A 41 1.02 -2.77 -1.58
N ARG A 42 0.58 -2.40 -0.35
CA ARG A 42 0.50 -3.37 0.75
C ARG A 42 -0.57 -4.42 0.49
N THR A 43 -1.76 -4.04 0.00
CA THR A 43 -2.81 -5.02 -0.32
C THR A 43 -2.37 -5.97 -1.44
N LEU A 44 -1.69 -5.45 -2.46
CA LEU A 44 -1.17 -6.26 -3.57
C LEU A 44 0.03 -7.14 -3.17
N SER A 45 0.80 -6.78 -2.13
CA SER A 45 1.88 -7.66 -1.63
C SER A 45 1.38 -8.96 -1.01
N PHE A 46 0.09 -9.05 -0.67
CA PHE A 46 -0.53 -10.31 -0.24
C PHE A 46 -1.16 -11.11 -1.39
N ALA A 47 -1.23 -10.53 -2.60
CA ALA A 47 -1.73 -11.24 -3.78
C ALA A 47 -0.68 -12.26 -4.21
N GLY A 48 -1.06 -13.54 -4.28
CA GLY A 48 -0.15 -14.65 -4.60
C GLY A 48 0.58 -15.27 -3.41
N ALA A 49 0.38 -14.79 -2.17
CA ALA A 49 0.94 -15.43 -0.98
C ALA A 49 0.46 -16.89 -0.77
N TRP A 50 -0.65 -17.27 -1.43
CA TRP A 50 -1.18 -18.63 -1.46
C TRP A 50 -0.66 -19.48 -2.62
N GLN A 51 0.16 -18.93 -3.52
CA GLN A 51 0.68 -19.67 -4.67
C GLN A 51 1.82 -20.61 -4.26
N ASP A 52 2.62 -20.22 -3.26
CA ASP A 52 3.76 -20.99 -2.76
C ASP A 52 3.44 -21.83 -1.52
N ILE A 53 2.16 -21.90 -1.12
CA ILE A 53 1.75 -22.74 0.00
C ILE A 53 1.72 -24.21 -0.46
N ASP A 54 2.21 -25.10 0.39
CA ASP A 54 2.10 -26.54 0.13
C ASP A 54 0.62 -26.94 0.02
N GLU A 55 0.30 -27.74 -0.99
CA GLU A 55 -1.05 -28.22 -1.27
C GLU A 55 -1.61 -29.04 -0.10
N SER A 56 -0.75 -29.75 0.63
CA SER A 56 -1.15 -30.44 1.86
C SER A 56 -1.67 -29.46 2.92
N VAL A 57 -0.96 -28.34 3.14
CA VAL A 57 -1.31 -27.29 4.10
C VAL A 57 -2.54 -26.53 3.64
N PHE A 58 -2.67 -26.25 2.33
CA PHE A 58 -3.84 -25.61 1.76
C PHE A 58 -5.11 -26.43 1.98
N ASN A 59 -5.05 -27.74 1.69
CA ASN A 59 -6.16 -28.67 1.88
C ASN A 59 -6.54 -28.79 3.36
N ASP A 60 -5.53 -28.81 4.24
CA ASP A 60 -5.73 -28.78 5.67
C ASP A 60 -6.51 -27.54 6.13
N LEU A 61 -6.14 -26.36 5.62
CA LEU A 61 -6.77 -25.09 5.96
C LEU A 61 -8.13 -24.86 5.30
N THR A 62 -8.50 -25.66 4.29
CA THR A 62 -9.72 -25.49 3.51
C THR A 62 -10.64 -26.71 3.62
N SER A 63 -10.42 -27.73 2.79
CA SER A 63 -11.25 -28.93 2.65
C SER A 63 -11.36 -29.72 3.95
N SER A 64 -10.23 -29.98 4.61
CA SER A 64 -10.18 -30.80 5.84
C SER A 64 -10.56 -30.02 7.10
N LEU A 65 -10.74 -28.70 7.00
CA LEU A 65 -11.13 -27.86 8.15
C LEU A 65 -12.57 -28.15 8.61
N ILE A 66 -13.49 -28.35 7.66
CA ILE A 66 -14.90 -28.59 7.95
C ILE A 66 -15.07 -29.94 8.67
N GLU A 67 -14.41 -30.98 8.17
CA GLU A 67 -14.43 -32.32 8.75
C GLU A 67 -13.89 -32.33 10.19
N ARG A 68 -12.77 -31.61 10.43
CA ARG A 68 -12.19 -31.48 11.77
C ARG A 68 -13.10 -30.70 12.72
N ARG A 69 -13.75 -29.63 12.25
CA ARG A 69 -14.72 -28.86 13.07
C ARG A 69 -15.91 -29.72 13.46
N GLN A 70 -16.43 -30.52 12.54
CA GLN A 70 -17.54 -31.43 12.85
C GLN A 70 -17.09 -32.50 13.87
N LYS A 71 -15.94 -33.13 13.64
CA LYS A 71 -15.40 -34.16 14.53
C LYS A 71 -15.14 -33.67 15.96
N ASN A 72 -14.75 -32.40 16.13
CA ASN A 72 -14.50 -31.80 17.44
C ASN A 72 -15.78 -31.37 18.18
N ASN A 73 -16.92 -31.25 17.49
CA ASN A 73 -18.23 -30.97 18.09
C ASN A 73 -18.96 -32.24 18.58
N TYR A 74 -18.41 -33.43 18.31
CA TYR A 74 -18.93 -34.72 18.78
C TYR A 74 -18.09 -35.33 19.93
N LEU A 75 -17.20 -34.53 20.54
CA LEU A 75 -16.52 -34.80 21.80
C LEU A 75 -17.08 -33.87 22.89
#